data_AF-A0A1I5XQ42-F1
#
_entry.id   AF-A0A1I5XQ42-F1
#
_cell.length_a   1.000
_cell.length_b   1.000
_cell.length_c   1.000
_cell.angle_alpha   90.00
_cell.angle_beta   90.00
_cell.angle_gamma   90.00
#
_symmetry.space_group_name_H-M   'P 1'
#
loop_
_entity.id
_entity.type
_entity.pdbx_description
1 polymer ?
#
loop_
_entity_poly.entity_id
_entity_poly.type
_entity_poly.pdbx_seq_one_letter_code
_entity_poly.pdbx_strand_id
1 'polypeptide(L)'
;MSKIRALKRVISQPLGSANLIVAASVLVPDYEAGETPQQLRAKHPDLRKFSDAGISGFCAIAGELFKGGVRIENAPRQPKGSPSPIPV
;
A
#
# COMPACT_ATOMS: atom_id res chain seq x y z
N MET A 1 16.11 -11.17 2.60
CA MET A 1 16.45 -9.72 2.68
C MET A 1 15.88 -9.13 3.97
N SER A 2 16.70 -8.50 4.81
CA SER A 2 16.29 -8.02 6.14
C SER A 2 15.42 -6.76 6.06
N LYS A 3 14.23 -6.79 6.70
CA LYS A 3 13.21 -5.72 6.71
C LYS A 3 13.74 -4.36 7.20
N ILE A 4 14.80 -4.36 8.01
CA ILE A 4 15.49 -3.16 8.50
C ILE A 4 16.12 -2.35 7.35
N ARG A 5 16.60 -3.02 6.30
CA ARG A 5 17.23 -2.37 5.14
C ARG A 5 16.20 -1.71 4.23
N ALA A 6 14.99 -2.27 4.14
CA ALA A 6 13.87 -1.68 3.42
C ALA A 6 13.35 -0.42 4.14
N LEU A 7 13.20 -0.48 5.47
CA LEU A 7 12.79 0.68 6.28
C LEU A 7 13.81 1.82 6.18
N LYS A 8 15.11 1.53 6.31
CA LYS A 8 16.16 2.54 6.12
C LYS A 8 16.11 3.15 4.73
N ARG A 9 15.92 2.35 3.67
CA ARG A 9 15.80 2.86 2.30
C ARG A 9 14.59 3.78 2.11
N VAL A 10 13.44 3.49 2.73
CA VAL A 10 12.25 4.34 2.69
C VAL A 10 12.46 5.66 3.46
N ILE A 11 13.05 5.61 4.65
CA ILE A 11 13.31 6.82 5.47
C ILE A 11 14.42 7.68 4.84
N SER A 12 15.42 7.06 4.20
CA SER A 12 16.50 7.74 3.49
C SER A 12 16.11 8.20 2.08
N GLN A 13 14.92 7.87 1.59
CA GLN A 13 14.41 8.29 0.28
C GLN A 13 13.04 8.96 0.47
N PRO A 14 13.00 10.27 0.82
CA PRO A 14 11.74 11.03 0.81
C PRO A 14 10.99 10.93 -0.52
N LEU A 15 11.70 10.67 -1.62
CA LEU A 15 11.14 10.34 -2.93
C LEU A 15 10.28 9.06 -2.93
N GLY A 16 10.62 8.04 -2.14
CA GLY A 16 9.91 6.76 -2.10
C GLY A 16 8.53 6.87 -1.46
N SER A 17 8.43 7.60 -0.34
CA SER A 17 7.15 7.93 0.29
C SER A 17 6.32 8.89 -0.58
N ALA A 18 6.96 9.88 -1.21
CA ALA A 18 6.29 10.76 -2.16
C ALA A 18 5.71 9.99 -3.36
N ASN A 19 6.47 9.04 -3.92
CA ASN A 19 6.02 8.20 -5.03
C ASN A 19 4.83 7.30 -4.64
N LEU A 20 4.80 6.79 -3.40
CA LEU A 20 3.65 6.04 -2.89
C LEU A 20 2.40 6.91 -2.77
N ILE A 21 2.55 8.13 -2.24
CA ILE A 21 1.43 9.07 -2.11
C ILE A 21 0.92 9.45 -3.49
N VAL A 22 1.80 9.84 -4.41
CA VAL A 22 1.42 10.22 -5.78
C VAL A 22 0.74 9.05 -6.51
N ALA A 23 1.31 7.84 -6.43
CA ALA A 23 0.70 6.67 -7.05
C ALA A 23 -0.70 6.39 -6.50
N ALA A 24 -0.89 6.47 -5.18
CA ALA A 24 -2.19 6.26 -4.57
C ALA A 24 -3.18 7.39 -4.93
N SER A 25 -2.76 8.66 -4.93
CA SER A 25 -3.62 9.80 -5.31
C SER A 25 -4.09 9.75 -6.77
N VAL A 26 -3.36 9.07 -7.65
CA VAL A 26 -3.76 8.90 -9.06
C VAL A 26 -4.59 7.62 -9.26
N LEU A 27 -4.15 6.49 -8.70
CA LEU A 27 -4.76 5.19 -9.01
C LEU A 27 -6.03 4.90 -8.21
N VAL A 28 -6.13 5.39 -6.96
CA VAL A 28 -7.28 5.11 -6.10
C VAL A 28 -8.57 5.74 -6.65
N PRO A 29 -8.60 7.01 -7.09
CA PRO A 29 -9.83 7.59 -7.66
C PRO A 29 -10.33 6.85 -8.89
N ASP A 30 -9.45 6.49 -9.82
CA ASP A 30 -9.81 5.74 -11.03
C ASP A 30 -10.36 4.35 -10.67
N TYR A 31 -9.73 3.68 -9.69
CA TYR A 31 -10.21 2.39 -9.19
C TYR A 31 -11.57 2.50 -8.50
N GLU A 32 -11.80 3.54 -7.69
CA GLU A 32 -13.08 3.80 -7.03
C GLU A 32 -14.19 4.21 -8.00
N ALA A 33 -13.83 4.83 -9.13
CA ALA A 33 -14.73 5.08 -10.24
C ALA A 33 -15.13 3.80 -11.01
N GLY A 34 -14.58 2.64 -10.63
CA GLY A 34 -14.89 1.33 -11.19
C GLY A 34 -13.94 0.89 -12.31
N GLU A 35 -12.79 1.55 -12.49
CA GLU A 35 -11.84 1.11 -13.50
C GLU A 35 -11.16 -0.21 -13.13
N THR A 36 -11.08 -1.08 -14.13
CA THR A 36 -10.44 -2.39 -14.03
C THR A 36 -8.91 -2.26 -14.03
N PRO A 37 -8.16 -3.22 -13.45
CA PRO A 37 -6.71 -3.27 -13.55
C PRO A 37 -6.17 -3.20 -14.99
N GLN A 38 -6.92 -3.74 -15.95
CA GLN A 38 -6.61 -3.66 -17.38
C GLN A 38 -6.64 -2.22 -17.89
N GLN A 39 -7.68 -1.45 -17.54
CA GLN A 39 -7.82 -0.04 -17.91
C GLN A 39 -6.73 0.81 -17.25
N LEU A 40 -6.44 0.56 -15.97
CA LEU A 40 -5.35 1.23 -15.26
C LEU A 40 -3.99 1.01 -15.94
N ARG A 41 -3.70 -0.20 -16.46
CA ARG A 41 -2.49 -0.47 -17.25
C ARG A 41 -2.45 0.22 -18.61
N ALA A 42 -3.62 0.48 -19.20
CA ALA A 42 -3.70 1.22 -20.45
C ALA A 42 -3.28 2.68 -20.24
N LYS A 43 -3.69 3.30 -19.12
CA LYS A 43 -3.31 4.65 -18.72
C LYS A 43 -1.88 4.76 -18.17
N HIS A 44 -1.45 3.75 -17.42
CA HIS A 44 -0.16 3.71 -16.74
C HIS A 44 0.64 2.48 -17.15
N PRO A 45 1.46 2.56 -18.21
CA PRO A 45 2.21 1.42 -18.76
C PRO A 45 3.14 0.74 -17.74
N ASP A 46 3.63 1.48 -16.75
CA ASP A 46 4.47 0.95 -15.66
C ASP A 46 3.76 -0.10 -14.79
N LEU A 47 2.41 -0.16 -14.84
CA LEU A 47 1.63 -1.16 -14.13
C LEU A 47 1.61 -2.53 -14.82
N ARG A 48 2.09 -2.64 -16.07
CA ARG A 48 2.08 -3.91 -16.83
C ARG A 48 2.89 -5.03 -16.19
N LYS A 49 3.83 -4.70 -15.32
CA LYS A 49 4.64 -5.66 -14.55
C LYS A 49 3.92 -6.25 -13.32
N PHE A 50 2.75 -5.72 -12.96
CA PHE A 50 1.98 -6.17 -11.79
C PHE A 50 0.74 -6.94 -12.22
N SER A 51 0.34 -7.95 -11.43
CA SER A 51 -0.89 -8.72 -11.65
C SER A 51 -2.14 -7.91 -11.31
N ASP A 52 -3.29 -8.36 -11.81
CA ASP A 52 -4.59 -7.71 -11.50
C ASP A 52 -4.83 -7.66 -10.00
N ALA A 53 -4.64 -8.80 -9.33
CA ALA A 53 -4.75 -8.91 -7.88
C ALA A 53 -3.78 -7.96 -7.15
N GLY A 54 -2.59 -7.73 -7.70
CA GLY A 54 -1.63 -6.79 -7.13
C GLY A 54 -2.10 -5.33 -7.24
N ILE A 55 -2.64 -4.95 -8.40
CA ILE A 55 -3.14 -3.59 -8.65
C ILE A 55 -4.40 -3.33 -7.81
N SER A 56 -5.40 -4.22 -7.86
CA SER A 56 -6.61 -4.12 -7.06
C SER A 56 -6.32 -4.12 -5.56
N GLY A 57 -5.43 -5.01 -5.10
CA GLY A 57 -5.04 -5.07 -3.70
C GLY A 57 -4.35 -3.79 -3.22
N PHE A 58 -3.46 -3.21 -4.04
CA PHE A 58 -2.85 -1.92 -3.73
C PHE A 58 -3.90 -0.81 -3.61
N CYS A 59 -4.79 -0.67 -4.61
CA CYS A 59 -5.79 0.39 -4.61
C CYS A 59 -6.78 0.26 -3.44
N ALA A 60 -7.23 -0.95 -3.12
CA ALA A 60 -8.11 -1.20 -1.99
C ALA A 60 -7.46 -0.82 -0.65
N ILE A 61 -6.23 -1.28 -0.39
CA ILE A 61 -5.51 -0.96 0.85
C ILE A 61 -5.20 0.54 0.93
N ALA A 62 -4.73 1.15 -0.17
CA ALA A 62 -4.39 2.56 -0.21
C ALA A 62 -5.63 3.45 0.01
N GLY A 63 -6.77 3.10 -0.56
CA GLY A 63 -8.03 3.81 -0.36
C GLY A 63 -8.48 3.80 1.10
N GLU A 64 -8.45 2.64 1.76
CA GLU A 64 -8.79 2.51 3.19
C GLU A 64 -7.84 3.30 4.10
N LEU A 65 -6.54 3.33 3.78
CA LEU A 65 -5.56 4.11 4.51
C LEU A 65 -5.79 5.63 4.35
N PHE A 66 -6.14 6.09 3.15
CA PHE A 66 -6.39 7.51 2.88
C PHE A 66 -7.70 8.03 3.48
N LYS A 67 -8.73 7.19 3.49
CA LYS A 67 -10.02 7.50 4.14
C LYS A 67 -9.95 7.42 5.66
N GLY A 68 -8.85 6.90 6.22
CA GLY A 68 -8.70 6.64 7.65
C GLY A 68 -9.56 5.48 8.15
N GLY A 69 -10.11 4.66 7.24
CA GLY A 69 -10.87 3.44 7.57
C GLY A 69 -9.99 2.35 8.18
N VAL A 70 -8.70 2.36 7.84
CA VAL A 70 -7.68 1.48 8.43
C VAL A 70 -6.50 2.30 8.91
N ARG A 71 -6.03 2.02 10.13
CA ARG A 71 -4.80 2.59 10.69
C ARG A 71 -3.82 1.47 11.00
N ILE A 72 -2.69 1.43 10.29
CA ILE A 72 -1.61 0.49 10.59
C ILE A 72 -0.66 1.21 11.56
N GLU A 73 -0.83 0.91 12.84
CA GLU A 73 0.06 1.42 13.88
C GLU A 73 1.40 0.69 13.86
N ASN A 74 2.46 1.39 14.26
CA ASN A 74 3.75 0.78 14.49
C ASN A 74 3.73 0.01 15.81
N ALA A 75 2.95 -1.08 15.86
CA ALA A 75 2.94 -1.97 17.00
C ALA A 75 4.30 -2.70 17.06
N PRO A 76 4.96 -2.74 18.24
CA PRO A 76 6.15 -3.55 18.39
C PRO A 76 5.80 -4.99 18.01
N ARG A 77 6.55 -5.54 17.05
CA ARG A 77 6.29 -6.87 16.53
C ARG A 77 6.39 -7.86 17.70
N GLN A 78 5.25 -8.39 18.15
CA GLN A 78 5.24 -9.33 19.26
C GLN A 78 6.15 -10.52 18.95
N PRO A 79 6.95 -10.98 19.92
CA PRO A 79 7.68 -12.24 19.78
C PRO A 79 6.66 -13.34 19.47
N LYS A 80 6.96 -14.18 18.47
CA LYS A 80 6.12 -15.36 18.14
C LYS A 80 5.88 -16.16 19.43
N GLY A 81 4.61 -16.29 19.83
CA GLY A 81 4.20 -17.04 21.03
C GLY A 81 3.65 -16.20 22.18
N SER A 82 3.55 -14.88 22.03
CA SER A 82 2.85 -14.04 23.03
C SER A 82 1.34 -14.10 22.78
N PRO A 83 0.49 -14.36 23.80
CA PRO A 83 -0.96 -14.33 23.61
C PRO A 83 -1.39 -12.91 23.20
N SER A 84 -2.24 -12.82 22.17
CA SER A 84 -2.82 -11.55 21.74
C SER A 84 -3.59 -10.92 22.91
N PRO A 85 -3.43 -9.61 23.19
CA PRO A 85 -4.29 -8.93 24.13
C PRO A 85 -5.73 -8.96 23.59
N ILE A 86 -6.66 -9.41 24.43
CA ILE A 86 -8.09 -9.30 24.13
C ILE A 86 -8.44 -7.81 24.19
N PRO A 87 -9.08 -7.23 23.15
CA PRO A 87 -9.54 -5.85 23.22
C PRO A 87 -10.62 -5.72 24.30
N VAL A 88 -10.46 -4.72 25.18
CA VAL A 88 -11.44 -4.32 26.21
C VAL A 88 -12.43 -3.33 25.61
#